data_AF-A0A0M4LKM0-F1
#
_entry.id   AF-A0A0M4LKM0-F1
#
_cell.length_a   1.000
_cell.length_b   1.000
_cell.length_c   1.000
_cell.angle_alpha   90.00
_cell.angle_beta   90.00
_cell.angle_gamma   90.00
#
_symmetry.space_group_name_H-M   'P 1'
#
loop_
_entity.id
_entity.type
_entity.pdbx_description
1 polymer ?
#
loop_
_entity_poly.entity_id
_entity_poly.type
_entity_poly.pdbx_seq_one_letter_code
_entity_poly.pdbx_strand_id
1 'polypeptide(L)'
;MHDRFRLVANAVDVVPLEQPLPNFPVARGLWSPKPDFATSAAAWLTAGAAHHTVLSTQVGLETFEDFAEMAQTELLTIDEGTTLRDFKLEIRWNQAYYKFASGL
;
A
#
# COMPACT_ATOMS: atom_id res chain seq x y z
N MET A 1 7.95 7.43 19.95
CA MET A 1 8.80 8.22 19.03
C MET A 1 8.67 7.54 17.67
N HIS A 2 8.61 8.29 16.57
CA HIS A 2 8.50 7.70 15.23
C HIS A 2 9.91 7.27 14.81
N ASP A 3 10.20 5.98 14.97
CA ASP A 3 11.57 5.48 14.92
C ASP A 3 12.03 5.10 13.49
N ARG A 4 11.11 5.08 12.50
CA ARG A 4 11.39 4.71 11.11
C ARG A 4 10.28 5.11 10.15
N PHE A 5 10.58 5.05 8.85
CA PHE A 5 9.60 5.13 7.77
C PHE A 5 9.03 3.74 7.40
N ARG A 6 7.86 3.74 6.75
CA ARG A 6 7.19 2.58 6.17
C ARG A 6 6.54 3.04 4.86
N LEU A 7 6.81 2.31 3.79
CA LEU A 7 6.08 2.37 2.54
C LEU A 7 4.93 1.37 2.60
N VAL A 8 3.79 1.74 2.02
CA VAL A 8 2.64 0.86 1.85
C VAL A 8 2.18 0.99 0.41
N ALA A 9 2.19 -0.13 -0.31
CA ALA A 9 1.78 -0.20 -1.70
C ALA A 9 0.54 -1.09 -1.82
N ASN A 10 -0.44 -0.66 -2.62
CA ASN A 10 -1.61 -1.48 -2.94
C ASN A 10 -1.74 -1.59 -4.44
N ALA A 11 -1.74 -2.82 -4.95
CA ALA A 11 -2.11 -3.11 -6.32
C ALA A 11 -3.59 -2.76 -6.54
N VAL A 12 -3.85 -1.99 -7.61
CA VAL A 12 -5.19 -1.57 -7.98
C VAL A 12 -5.34 -1.61 -9.50
N ASP A 13 -6.54 -1.92 -9.97
CA ASP A 13 -6.90 -1.76 -11.38
C ASP A 13 -7.61 -0.43 -11.57
N VAL A 14 -7.08 0.46 -12.42
CA VAL A 14 -7.82 1.68 -12.81
C VAL A 14 -8.98 1.27 -13.71
N VAL A 15 -10.20 1.67 -13.35
CA VAL A 15 -11.43 1.27 -14.04
C VAL A 15 -12.15 2.49 -14.64
N PRO A 16 -12.85 2.32 -15.77
CA PRO A 16 -13.65 3.40 -16.33
C PRO A 16 -14.87 3.72 -15.44
N LEU A 17 -15.44 4.90 -15.66
CA LEU A 17 -16.71 5.29 -15.05
C LEU A 17 -17.86 4.73 -15.88
N GLU A 18 -18.84 4.12 -15.22
CA GLU A 18 -20.03 3.59 -15.90
C GLU A 18 -21.03 4.70 -16.31
N GLN A 19 -21.02 5.82 -15.61
CA GLN A 19 -21.93 6.94 -15.84
C GLN A 19 -21.19 8.29 -15.76
N PRO A 20 -21.64 9.31 -16.53
CA PRO A 20 -21.08 10.64 -16.43
C PRO A 20 -21.38 11.25 -15.06
N LEU A 21 -20.44 12.05 -14.53
CA LEU A 21 -20.64 12.86 -13.33
C LEU A 21 -20.67 14.35 -13.72
N PRO A 22 -21.79 14.88 -14.24
CA PRO A 22 -21.85 16.20 -14.88
C PRO A 22 -21.59 17.36 -13.91
N ASN A 23 -21.80 17.14 -12.61
CA ASN A 23 -21.63 18.16 -11.57
C ASN A 23 -20.33 17.98 -10.77
N PHE A 24 -19.45 17.06 -11.16
CA PHE A 24 -18.21 16.80 -10.42
C PHE A 24 -17.08 17.70 -10.96
N PRO A 25 -16.64 18.74 -10.22
CA PRO A 25 -15.88 19.86 -10.79
C PRO A 25 -14.37 19.62 -10.86
N VAL A 26 -13.91 18.40 -10.59
CA VAL A 26 -12.48 18.06 -10.54
C VAL A 26 -12.17 16.76 -11.31
N ALA A 27 -10.92 16.62 -11.73
CA ALA A 27 -10.41 15.36 -12.26
C ALA A 27 -10.48 14.26 -11.17
N ARG A 28 -10.63 13.01 -11.60
CA ARG A 28 -10.75 11.85 -10.71
C ARG A 28 -10.09 10.62 -11.31
N GLY A 29 -9.57 9.76 -10.44
CA GLY A 29 -9.28 8.36 -10.74
C GLY A 29 -10.33 7.48 -10.06
N LEU A 30 -10.75 6.41 -10.74
CA LEU A 30 -11.55 5.34 -10.16
C LEU A 30 -10.76 4.04 -10.31
N TRP A 31 -10.72 3.22 -9.26
CA TRP A 31 -10.00 1.97 -9.27
C TRP A 31 -10.68 0.90 -8.43
N SER A 32 -10.37 -0.36 -8.73
CA SER A 32 -10.72 -1.54 -7.93
C SER A 32 -9.46 -2.05 -7.23
N PRO A 33 -9.36 -1.99 -5.89
CA PRO A 33 -8.17 -2.46 -5.19
C PRO A 33 -8.16 -3.99 -5.06
N LYS A 34 -6.95 -4.55 -5.08
CA LYS A 34 -6.71 -5.98 -4.82
C LYS A 34 -6.55 -6.24 -3.31
N PRO A 35 -6.93 -7.42 -2.79
CA PRO A 35 -7.66 -8.48 -3.52
C PRO A 35 -9.15 -8.12 -3.68
N ASP A 36 -9.67 -7.34 -2.74
CA ASP A 36 -11.01 -6.76 -2.72
C ASP A 36 -11.00 -5.48 -1.86
N PHE A 37 -12.08 -4.69 -1.96
CA PHE A 37 -12.20 -3.43 -1.24
C PHE A 37 -12.10 -3.58 0.28
N ALA A 38 -12.77 -4.57 0.86
CA ALA A 38 -12.82 -4.72 2.32
C ALA A 38 -11.47 -5.15 2.88
N THR A 39 -10.80 -6.10 2.22
CA THR A 39 -9.47 -6.58 2.61
C THR A 39 -8.41 -5.50 2.42
N SER A 40 -8.39 -4.83 1.26
CA SER A 40 -7.45 -3.73 0.99
C SER A 40 -7.59 -2.60 2.00
N ALA A 41 -8.82 -2.09 2.19
CA ALA A 41 -9.05 -0.97 3.11
C ALA A 41 -8.67 -1.34 4.55
N ALA A 42 -9.01 -2.55 5.01
CA ALA A 42 -8.64 -3.01 6.34
C ALA A 42 -7.13 -3.19 6.49
N ALA A 43 -6.42 -3.70 5.48
CA ALA A 43 -4.97 -3.82 5.48
C ALA A 43 -4.29 -2.43 5.50
N TRP A 44 -4.77 -1.49 4.67
CA TRP A 44 -4.27 -0.11 4.61
C TRP A 44 -4.40 0.61 5.96
N LEU A 45 -5.57 0.50 6.61
CA LEU A 45 -5.81 1.04 7.95
C LEU A 45 -4.96 0.34 9.01
N THR A 46 -4.80 -0.98 8.92
CA THR A 46 -3.96 -1.75 9.85
C THR A 46 -2.49 -1.37 9.74
N ALA A 47 -2.01 -1.06 8.53
CA ALA A 47 -0.65 -0.59 8.29
C ALA A 47 -0.39 0.82 8.85
N GLY A 48 -1.44 1.59 9.15
CA GLY A 48 -1.36 3.00 9.52
C GLY A 48 -1.04 3.92 8.34
N ALA A 49 -1.43 3.52 7.13
CA ALA A 49 -1.09 4.23 5.90
C ALA A 49 -1.90 5.54 5.74
N ALA A 50 -1.32 6.50 5.02
CA ALA A 50 -1.91 7.83 4.82
C ALA A 50 -3.12 7.80 3.88
N HIS A 51 -3.94 8.86 3.93
CA HIS A 51 -5.01 9.08 2.96
C HIS A 51 -4.50 9.67 1.64
N HIS A 52 -3.38 10.41 1.68
CA HIS A 52 -2.68 10.85 0.49
C HIS A 52 -1.85 9.72 -0.08
N THR A 53 -1.97 9.49 -1.38
CA THR A 53 -1.22 8.47 -2.13
C THR A 53 -0.60 9.06 -3.38
N VAL A 54 0.35 8.32 -3.96
CA VAL A 54 0.81 8.53 -5.32
C VAL A 54 0.26 7.38 -6.15
N LEU A 55 -0.50 7.69 -7.20
CA LEU A 55 -0.98 6.70 -8.16
C LEU A 55 -0.05 6.68 -9.38
N SER A 56 0.38 5.49 -9.79
CA SER A 56 1.23 5.27 -10.97
C SER A 56 0.60 4.26 -11.91
N THR A 57 0.68 4.50 -13.22
CA THR A 57 0.33 3.52 -14.27
C THR A 57 1.53 3.13 -15.12
N GLN A 58 2.72 3.60 -14.77
CA GLN A 58 3.97 3.45 -15.55
C GLN A 58 4.92 2.41 -14.93
N VAL A 59 4.82 2.17 -13.63
CA VAL A 59 5.67 1.21 -12.89
C VAL A 59 4.82 0.33 -11.99
N GLY A 60 5.24 -0.93 -11.82
CA GLY A 60 4.57 -1.94 -10.98
C GLY A 60 5.13 -2.01 -9.57
N LEU A 61 4.65 -2.99 -8.79
CA LEU A 61 5.09 -3.23 -7.41
C LEU A 61 6.60 -3.52 -7.29
N GLU A 62 7.17 -4.28 -8.22
CA GLU A 62 8.60 -4.63 -8.27
C GLU A 62 9.50 -3.39 -8.15
N THR A 63 9.16 -2.29 -8.83
CA THR A 63 9.94 -1.04 -8.74
C THR A 63 9.93 -0.44 -7.33
N PHE A 64 8.83 -0.58 -6.59
CA PHE A 64 8.74 -0.11 -5.21
C PHE A 64 9.42 -1.08 -4.24
N GLU A 65 9.42 -2.37 -4.53
CA GLU A 65 10.17 -3.39 -3.79
C GLU A 65 11.68 -3.12 -3.89
N ASP A 66 12.20 -2.96 -5.11
CA ASP A 66 13.59 -2.59 -5.37
C ASP A 66 13.97 -1.29 -4.65
N PHE A 67 13.12 -0.26 -4.75
CA PHE A 67 13.36 1.01 -4.08
C PHE A 67 13.41 0.87 -2.55
N ALA A 68 12.48 0.10 -1.98
CA ALA A 68 12.42 -0.14 -0.54
C ALA A 68 13.67 -0.87 -0.03
N GLU A 69 14.19 -1.84 -0.80
CA GLU A 69 15.45 -2.52 -0.51
C GLU A 69 16.64 -1.56 -0.55
N MET A 70 16.77 -0.78 -1.63
CA MET A 70 17.85 0.23 -1.77
C MET A 70 17.81 1.28 -0.66
N ALA A 71 16.60 1.71 -0.26
CA ALA A 71 16.38 2.68 0.79
C ALA A 71 16.37 2.06 2.21
N GLN A 72 16.55 0.74 2.34
CA GLN A 72 16.50 -0.01 3.59
C GLN A 72 15.25 0.31 4.43
N THR A 73 14.12 0.52 3.75
CA THR A 73 12.85 0.94 4.34
C THR A 73 11.84 -0.20 4.25
N GLU A 74 11.00 -0.38 5.27
CA GLU A 74 9.93 -1.37 5.19
C GLU A 74 8.96 -1.04 4.07
N LEU A 75 8.64 -2.04 3.24
CA LEU A 75 7.49 -2.03 2.35
C LEU A 75 6.49 -3.07 2.84
N LEU A 76 5.23 -2.67 2.94
CA LEU A 76 4.10 -3.59 3.03
C LEU A 76 3.31 -3.54 1.73
N THR A 77 3.10 -4.71 1.14
CA THR A 77 2.38 -4.85 -0.13
C THR A 77 0.99 -5.43 0.11
N ILE A 78 -0.01 -4.85 -0.55
CA ILE A 78 -1.39 -5.32 -0.57
C ILE A 78 -1.75 -5.67 -2.02
N ASP A 79 -1.99 -6.94 -2.29
CA ASP A 79 -2.16 -7.53 -3.61
C ASP A 79 -3.22 -8.67 -3.60
N GLU A 80 -3.31 -9.44 -4.69
CA GLU A 80 -4.22 -10.57 -4.83
C GLU A 80 -4.04 -11.67 -3.78
N GLY A 81 -2.83 -11.86 -3.25
CA GLY A 81 -2.51 -12.90 -2.28
C GLY A 81 -2.76 -12.48 -0.83
N THR A 82 -3.06 -11.20 -0.60
CA THR A 82 -3.10 -10.63 0.74
C THR A 82 -4.26 -11.16 1.57
N THR A 83 -3.94 -11.70 2.76
CA THR A 83 -4.94 -11.97 3.82
C THR A 83 -4.67 -11.07 5.03
N LEU A 84 -5.74 -10.61 5.70
CA LEU A 84 -5.58 -9.78 6.90
C LEU A 84 -4.86 -10.49 8.05
N ARG A 85 -4.90 -11.82 8.09
CA ARG A 85 -4.19 -12.59 9.10
C ARG A 85 -2.69 -12.51 8.87
N ASP A 86 -2.24 -12.81 7.65
CA ASP A 86 -0.82 -12.87 7.32
C ASP A 86 -0.21 -11.48 7.30
N PHE A 87 -0.93 -10.49 6.76
CA PHE A 87 -0.50 -9.08 6.76
C PHE A 87 -0.27 -8.54 8.18
N LYS A 88 -1.11 -8.93 9.16
CA LYS A 88 -0.91 -8.56 10.57
C LYS A 88 0.30 -9.26 11.19
N LEU A 89 0.61 -10.48 10.78
CA LEU A 89 1.80 -11.20 11.24
C LEU A 89 3.07 -10.55 10.68
N GLU A 90 3.07 -10.24 9.38
CA GLU A 90 4.17 -9.55 8.71
C GLU A 90 4.50 -8.21 9.38
N ILE A 91 3.49 -7.38 9.68
CA ILE A 91 3.69 -6.12 10.43
C ILE A 91 4.42 -6.37 11.76
N ARG A 92 4.07 -7.43 12.49
CA ARG A 92 4.68 -7.74 13.79
C ARG A 92 6.12 -8.24 13.64
N TRP A 93 6.38 -9.08 12.65
CA TRP A 93 7.72 -9.58 12.35
C TRP A 93 8.63 -8.45 11.89
N ASN A 94 8.16 -7.60 10.98
CA ASN A 94 8.91 -6.44 10.50
C ASN A 94 9.15 -5.42 11.62
N GLN A 95 8.19 -5.19 12.51
CA GLN A 95 8.42 -4.34 13.69
C GLN A 95 9.60 -4.82 14.54
N ALA A 96 9.74 -6.12 14.76
CA ALA A 96 10.91 -6.67 15.45
C ALA A 96 12.18 -6.51 14.61
N TYR A 97 12.16 -6.94 13.34
CA TYR A 97 13.32 -6.85 12.44
C TYR A 97 13.88 -5.43 12.36
N TYR A 98 13.06 -4.45 11.98
CA TYR A 98 13.50 -3.07 11.81
C TYR A 98 13.90 -2.39 13.12
N LYS A 99 13.42 -2.86 14.28
CA LYS A 99 13.90 -2.37 15.58
C LYS A 99 15.31 -2.85 15.90
N PHE A 100 15.69 -4.06 15.47
CA PHE A 100 17.02 -4.61 15.71
C PHE A 100 18.02 -4.25 14.59
N ALA A 101 17.55 -4.16 13.35
CA ALA A 101 18.37 -3.83 12.19
C ALA A 101 18.96 -2.42 12.29
N SER A 102 18.31 -1.46 12.97
CA SER A 102 18.87 -0.12 13.22
C SER A 102 20.07 -0.11 14.17
N GLY A 103 20.41 -1.24 14.81
CA GLY A 103 21.58 -1.41 15.67
C GLY A 103 22.67 -2.32 15.08
N LEU A 104 22.50 -2.79 13.84
CA LEU A 104 23.49 -3.53 13.04
C LEU A 104 24.21 -2.58 12.08
#